data_AF-A0A978T7D2-F1
#
_entry.id   AF-A0A978T7D2-F1
#
_cell.length_a   1.000
_cell.length_b   1.000
_cell.length_c   1.000
_cell.angle_alpha   90.00
_cell.angle_beta   90.00
_cell.angle_gamma   90.00
#
_symmetry.space_group_name_H-M   'P 1'
#
loop_
_entity.id
_entity.type
_entity.pdbx_description
1 polymer ?
#
loop_
_entity_poly.entity_id
_entity_poly.type
_entity_poly.pdbx_seq_one_letter_code
_entity_poly.pdbx_strand_id
1 'polypeptide(L)'
;MNEADLSQIFTTLQQLESRVRQLESQKTISASAALSPPKPLKIPLEKFVEIYNDVPTIFEEYATPVSLTADSYRGKNLNQIVVETSPSGNYWILLLENSREKQYLLVLNPLRRIRVADNKHSINFLFDLPSGFKTAGSGNLYLDKPAIVKMLPGGNQWLLQNKGILATYLPKSATRIPSVDSQNRNQWQEDLKSFREEFEREINNKIVLLDKKLLSLQKEWIKKQELPEDKAKDYEAKINHWQEYPPLLKQQDSESLAHCKDRKYHEELESLKTKIESLMEDLKNTRDEVESRQLLLEKITKYCLSKIANIEHLYEMEKGGVAENNGREMGWTIDDSVEEIMSPFVTRKNHIKTEGKVLDYSQEEQELLDLYNQNYRLLSRVSYLLVDIVTRGGETDDGKAFFKSNITGDFCITVGIRNYYVFPNRLKIFSKGILEAAIYTGLFQALSPIPDVILGEDIKVIKPAKLERITNEEWKIIEAGKIDFS
;
A
#
# COMPACT_ATOMS: atom_id res chain seq x y z
N MET A 1 25.11 23.74 -63.40
CA MET A 1 23.76 23.28 -63.03
C MET A 1 22.84 23.71 -64.14
N ASN A 2 22.27 22.75 -64.86
CA ASN A 2 21.37 23.08 -65.97
C ASN A 2 19.96 23.37 -65.40
N GLU A 3 19.09 23.94 -66.23
CA GLU A 3 17.73 24.31 -65.83
C GLU A 3 16.89 23.10 -65.39
N ALA A 4 17.19 21.91 -65.92
CA ALA A 4 16.54 20.66 -65.51
C ALA A 4 16.92 20.26 -64.07
N ASP A 5 18.18 20.43 -63.67
CA ASP A 5 18.66 20.16 -62.31
C ASP A 5 17.94 21.08 -61.30
N LEU A 6 17.78 22.36 -61.65
CA LEU A 6 17.06 23.35 -60.81
C LEU A 6 15.58 23.01 -60.65
N SER A 7 14.92 22.61 -61.74
CA SER A 7 13.51 22.19 -61.69
C SER A 7 13.31 20.93 -60.85
N GLN A 8 14.26 20.00 -60.91
CA GLN A 8 14.23 18.77 -60.12
C GLN A 8 14.43 19.06 -58.62
N ILE A 9 15.34 19.97 -58.26
CA ILE A 9 15.55 20.42 -56.88
C ILE A 9 14.28 21.09 -56.33
N PHE A 10 13.66 21.99 -57.11
CA PHE A 10 12.45 22.69 -56.69
C PHE A 10 11.28 21.74 -56.44
N THR A 11 11.10 20.75 -57.32
CA THR A 11 10.07 19.70 -57.17
C THR A 11 10.32 18.88 -55.90
N THR A 12 11.58 18.55 -55.63
CA THR A 12 11.97 17.78 -54.43
C THR A 12 11.70 18.57 -53.15
N LEU A 13 11.96 19.87 -53.14
CA LEU A 13 11.68 20.76 -52.01
C LEU A 13 10.18 20.87 -51.71
N GLN A 14 9.34 21.03 -52.74
CA GLN A 14 7.88 21.05 -52.55
C GLN A 14 7.34 19.72 -52.01
N GLN A 15 7.88 18.59 -52.49
CA GLN A 15 7.52 17.27 -51.97
C GLN A 15 7.95 17.12 -50.50
N LEU A 16 9.14 17.59 -50.13
CA LEU A 16 9.61 17.58 -48.75
C LEU A 16 8.75 18.46 -47.84
N GLU A 17 8.39 19.68 -48.25
CA GLU A 17 7.49 20.54 -47.48
C GLU A 17 6.11 19.90 -47.27
N SER A 18 5.55 19.27 -48.31
CA SER A 18 4.27 18.57 -48.19
C SER A 18 4.34 17.38 -47.22
N ARG A 19 5.45 16.60 -47.25
CA ARG A 19 5.72 15.53 -46.28
C ARG A 19 5.94 16.07 -44.88
N VAL A 20 6.64 17.18 -44.70
CA VAL A 20 6.84 17.81 -43.38
C VAL A 20 5.50 18.27 -42.81
N ARG A 21 4.63 18.92 -43.59
CA ARG A 21 3.27 19.30 -43.14
C ARG A 21 2.39 18.10 -42.81
N GLN A 22 2.42 17.04 -43.62
CA GLN A 22 1.73 15.79 -43.30
C GLN A 22 2.27 15.15 -42.02
N LEU A 23 3.60 15.10 -41.87
CA LEU A 23 4.23 14.59 -40.67
C LEU A 23 3.93 15.47 -39.46
N GLU A 24 3.91 16.79 -39.55
CA GLU A 24 3.53 17.69 -38.45
C GLU A 24 2.05 17.53 -38.06
N SER A 25 1.17 17.30 -39.04
CA SER A 25 -0.24 16.95 -38.79
C SER A 25 -0.42 15.56 -38.16
N GLN A 26 0.53 14.64 -38.37
CA GLN A 26 0.57 13.31 -37.74
C GLN A 26 1.34 13.30 -36.41
N LYS A 27 2.31 14.21 -36.23
CA LYS A 27 3.26 14.29 -35.11
C LYS A 27 2.83 15.26 -34.01
N THR A 28 1.62 15.83 -34.12
CA THR A 28 0.86 16.27 -32.95
C THR A 28 0.39 15.09 -32.09
N ILE A 29 0.50 13.85 -32.60
CA ILE A 29 0.54 12.63 -31.79
C ILE A 29 2.00 12.44 -31.34
N SER A 30 2.48 13.35 -30.48
CA SER A 30 3.60 13.02 -29.59
C SER A 30 3.24 11.73 -28.87
N ALA A 31 4.24 10.88 -28.66
CA ALA A 31 4.17 9.62 -27.92
C ALA A 31 3.65 9.79 -26.48
N SER A 32 2.37 10.14 -26.34
CA SER A 32 1.56 9.85 -25.18
C SER A 32 1.39 8.34 -25.25
N ALA A 33 2.11 7.62 -24.39
CA ALA A 33 1.74 6.27 -24.03
C ALA A 33 0.22 6.28 -23.88
N ALA A 34 -0.49 5.52 -24.73
CA ALA A 34 -1.94 5.54 -24.77
C ALA A 34 -2.43 5.17 -23.38
N LEU A 35 -2.82 6.18 -22.60
CA LEU A 35 -3.26 6.01 -21.24
C LEU A 35 -4.54 5.18 -21.32
N SER A 36 -4.49 3.98 -20.75
CA SER A 36 -5.65 3.11 -20.72
C SER A 36 -6.78 3.84 -20.00
N PRO A 37 -8.01 3.82 -20.53
CA PRO A 37 -9.15 4.41 -19.86
C PRO A 37 -9.35 3.77 -18.48
N PRO A 38 -9.90 4.51 -17.49
CA PRO A 38 -10.14 3.97 -16.15
C PRO A 38 -10.98 2.70 -16.21
N LYS A 39 -10.61 1.73 -15.37
CA LYS A 39 -11.32 0.44 -15.27
C LYS A 39 -12.74 0.68 -14.75
N PRO A 40 -13.77 0.02 -15.32
CA PRO A 40 -15.15 0.20 -14.90
C PRO A 40 -15.40 -0.39 -13.51
N LEU A 41 -16.11 0.37 -12.67
CA LEU A 41 -16.61 -0.02 -11.36
C LEU A 41 -18.10 -0.35 -11.45
N LYS A 42 -18.48 -1.53 -10.98
CA LYS A 42 -19.87 -2.02 -10.98
C LYS A 42 -20.51 -1.84 -9.60
N ILE A 43 -20.58 -0.61 -9.13
CA ILE A 43 -21.20 -0.25 -7.85
C ILE A 43 -22.20 0.90 -8.01
N PRO A 44 -23.30 0.91 -7.24
CA PRO A 44 -24.21 2.05 -7.19
C PRO A 44 -23.47 3.32 -6.72
N LEU A 45 -23.91 4.48 -7.19
CA LEU A 45 -23.28 5.78 -6.89
C LEU A 45 -23.30 6.08 -5.39
N GLU A 46 -24.40 5.76 -4.71
CA GLU A 46 -24.58 5.97 -3.28
C GLU A 46 -23.54 5.15 -2.49
N LYS A 47 -23.34 3.89 -2.89
CA LYS A 47 -22.35 3.01 -2.27
C LYS A 47 -20.92 3.46 -2.57
N PHE A 48 -20.68 3.98 -3.77
CA PHE A 48 -19.39 4.58 -4.13
C PHE A 48 -19.01 5.72 -3.18
N VAL A 49 -19.94 6.67 -2.93
CA VAL A 49 -19.67 7.82 -2.05
C VAL A 49 -19.38 7.39 -0.61
N GLU A 50 -20.14 6.42 -0.10
CA GLU A 50 -19.90 5.84 1.24
C GLU A 50 -18.50 5.24 1.33
N ILE A 51 -18.16 4.32 0.42
CA ILE A 51 -16.86 3.64 0.43
C ILE A 51 -15.70 4.64 0.21
N TYR A 52 -15.91 5.65 -0.64
CA TYR A 52 -14.90 6.68 -0.89
C TYR A 52 -14.61 7.50 0.36
N ASN A 53 -15.62 7.84 1.17
CA ASN A 53 -15.38 8.59 2.40
C ASN A 53 -14.72 7.74 3.50
N ASP A 54 -14.98 6.43 3.51
CA ASP A 54 -14.46 5.52 4.52
C ASP A 54 -13.04 5.03 4.19
N VAL A 55 -12.83 4.49 2.97
CA VAL A 55 -11.57 3.86 2.55
C VAL A 55 -11.29 4.20 1.07
N PRO A 56 -10.94 5.45 0.74
CA PRO A 56 -10.79 5.87 -0.66
C PRO A 56 -9.63 5.20 -1.39
N THR A 57 -8.64 4.67 -0.67
CA THR A 57 -7.44 4.03 -1.24
C THR A 57 -7.75 2.78 -2.05
N ILE A 58 -8.88 2.10 -1.81
CA ILE A 58 -9.25 0.91 -2.60
C ILE A 58 -9.51 1.23 -4.08
N PHE A 59 -9.77 2.50 -4.39
CA PHE A 59 -10.08 2.94 -5.75
C PHE A 59 -8.82 3.30 -6.56
N GLU A 60 -7.62 3.26 -5.97
CA GLU A 60 -6.37 3.64 -6.64
C GLU A 60 -6.16 2.89 -7.97
N GLU A 61 -6.41 1.59 -8.01
CA GLU A 61 -6.24 0.77 -9.23
C GLU A 61 -7.29 1.03 -10.33
N TYR A 62 -8.36 1.72 -9.99
CA TYR A 62 -9.47 2.07 -10.87
C TYR A 62 -9.45 3.55 -11.26
N ALA A 63 -8.69 4.36 -10.53
CA ALA A 63 -8.62 5.80 -10.67
C ALA A 63 -7.58 6.21 -11.72
N THR A 64 -7.91 7.24 -12.49
CA THR A 64 -6.95 7.95 -13.33
C THR A 64 -6.64 9.31 -12.71
N PRO A 65 -5.37 9.59 -12.34
CA PRO A 65 -5.02 10.88 -11.75
C PRO A 65 -5.05 12.00 -12.79
N VAL A 66 -5.70 13.11 -12.44
CA VAL A 66 -5.93 14.26 -13.32
C VAL A 66 -5.70 15.60 -12.61
N SER A 67 -5.43 16.62 -13.41
CA SER A 67 -5.31 18.02 -13.00
C SER A 67 -6.11 18.93 -13.95
N LEU A 68 -6.44 20.14 -13.50
CA LEU A 68 -6.97 21.15 -14.42
C LEU A 68 -5.94 21.47 -15.51
N THR A 69 -6.40 21.59 -16.75
CA THR A 69 -5.58 22.15 -17.83
C THR A 69 -5.16 23.58 -17.49
N ALA A 70 -4.04 24.04 -18.05
CA ALA A 70 -3.54 25.40 -17.80
C ALA A 70 -4.56 26.49 -18.16
N ASP A 71 -5.34 26.31 -19.23
CA ASP A 71 -6.37 27.27 -19.64
C ASP A 71 -7.58 27.28 -18.71
N SER A 72 -8.00 26.11 -18.21
CA SER A 72 -9.09 26.00 -17.23
C SER A 72 -8.69 26.57 -15.88
N TYR A 73 -7.45 26.31 -15.43
CA TYR A 73 -6.92 26.87 -14.19
C TYR A 73 -6.86 28.40 -14.23
N ARG A 74 -6.47 28.99 -15.37
CA ARG A 74 -6.43 30.46 -15.56
C ARG A 74 -7.81 31.09 -15.72
N GLY A 75 -8.88 30.29 -15.82
CA GLY A 75 -10.25 30.79 -15.95
C GLY A 75 -10.53 31.48 -17.29
N LYS A 76 -9.77 31.19 -18.35
CA LYS A 76 -9.99 31.82 -19.67
C LYS A 76 -11.36 31.47 -20.25
N ASN A 77 -11.84 30.25 -19.98
CA ASN A 77 -13.14 29.73 -20.39
C ASN A 77 -13.89 29.14 -19.19
N LEU A 78 -14.52 30.00 -18.38
CA LEU A 78 -15.28 29.55 -17.19
C LEU A 78 -16.40 28.55 -17.52
N ASN A 79 -16.90 28.57 -18.76
CA ASN A 79 -17.96 27.67 -19.22
C ASN A 79 -17.44 26.29 -19.67
N GLN A 80 -16.11 26.12 -19.80
CA GLN A 80 -15.49 24.89 -20.28
C GLN A 80 -14.29 24.55 -19.41
N ILE A 81 -14.57 23.95 -18.25
CA ILE A 81 -13.55 23.45 -17.35
C ILE A 81 -13.12 22.06 -17.82
N VAL A 82 -11.86 21.95 -18.23
CA VAL A 82 -11.25 20.72 -18.74
C VAL A 82 -10.15 20.28 -17.79
N VAL A 83 -10.18 19.00 -17.44
CA VAL A 83 -9.11 18.29 -16.73
C VAL A 83 -8.39 17.34 -17.67
N GLU A 84 -7.11 17.10 -17.41
CA GLU A 84 -6.26 16.22 -18.19
C GLU A 84 -5.47 15.27 -17.28
N THR A 85 -5.10 14.11 -17.81
CA THR A 85 -4.25 13.14 -17.12
C THR A 85 -2.95 13.76 -16.64
N SER A 86 -2.62 13.52 -15.37
CA SER A 86 -1.41 14.02 -14.74
C SER A 86 -0.98 13.03 -13.65
N PRO A 87 0.26 12.49 -13.69
CA PRO A 87 0.75 11.57 -12.65
C PRO A 87 0.69 12.19 -11.24
N SER A 88 0.87 13.51 -11.15
CA SER A 88 0.76 14.30 -9.92
C SER A 88 -0.62 14.91 -9.70
N GLY A 89 -1.64 14.39 -10.38
CA GLY A 89 -3.01 14.88 -10.34
C GLY A 89 -3.59 14.98 -8.93
N ASN A 90 -4.13 16.16 -8.60
CA ASN A 90 -4.85 16.42 -7.35
C ASN A 90 -6.26 15.80 -7.34
N TYR A 91 -6.73 15.28 -8.47
CA TYR A 91 -8.05 14.71 -8.60
C TYR A 91 -7.96 13.33 -9.24
N TRP A 92 -9.00 12.54 -9.08
CA TRP A 92 -9.17 11.22 -9.70
C TRP A 92 -10.40 11.21 -10.60
N ILE A 93 -10.25 10.57 -11.76
CA ILE A 93 -11.37 10.15 -12.59
C ILE A 93 -11.64 8.66 -12.36
N LEU A 94 -12.89 8.32 -12.10
CA LEU A 94 -13.38 6.96 -11.91
C LEU A 94 -14.52 6.70 -12.89
N LEU A 95 -14.58 5.50 -13.46
CA LEU A 95 -15.66 5.09 -14.36
C LEU A 95 -16.63 4.19 -13.61
N LEU A 96 -17.86 4.66 -13.40
CA LEU A 96 -18.96 3.80 -12.94
C LEU A 96 -19.71 3.25 -14.16
N GLU A 97 -19.94 1.93 -14.14
CA GLU A 97 -20.68 1.22 -15.17
C GLU A 97 -21.87 0.49 -14.51
N ASN A 98 -23.05 1.12 -14.62
CA ASN A 98 -24.30 0.54 -14.12
C ASN A 98 -25.16 0.13 -15.32
N SER A 99 -25.21 -1.18 -15.59
CA SER A 99 -26.06 -1.97 -16.53
C SER A 99 -26.31 -1.45 -17.95
N ARG A 100 -26.39 -0.14 -18.21
CA ARG A 100 -26.65 0.52 -19.50
C ARG A 100 -25.94 1.87 -19.65
N GLU A 101 -25.42 2.48 -18.58
CA GLU A 101 -24.82 3.82 -18.65
C GLU A 101 -23.42 3.85 -18.04
N LYS A 102 -22.53 4.58 -18.73
CA LYS A 102 -21.15 4.86 -18.30
C LYS A 102 -21.10 6.29 -17.77
N GLN A 103 -20.66 6.43 -16.54
CA GLN A 103 -20.53 7.74 -15.89
C GLN A 103 -19.11 7.94 -15.40
N TYR A 104 -18.48 9.04 -15.82
CA TYR A 104 -17.16 9.42 -15.32
C TYR A 104 -17.35 10.38 -14.14
N LEU A 105 -16.84 9.96 -13.00
CA LEU A 105 -16.84 10.73 -11.76
C LEU A 105 -15.49 11.39 -11.55
N LEU A 106 -15.50 12.63 -11.09
CA LEU A 106 -14.32 13.34 -10.62
C LEU A 106 -14.41 13.54 -9.11
N VAL A 107 -13.38 13.10 -8.40
CA VAL A 107 -13.24 13.19 -6.95
C VAL A 107 -11.86 13.74 -6.58
N LEU A 108 -11.68 14.11 -5.31
CA LEU A 108 -10.36 14.48 -4.81
C LEU A 108 -9.42 13.25 -4.85
N ASN A 109 -8.12 13.47 -4.99
CA ASN A 109 -7.16 12.38 -4.86
C ASN A 109 -6.78 12.21 -3.38
N PRO A 110 -7.16 11.12 -2.70
CA PRO A 110 -6.89 10.90 -1.28
C PRO A 110 -5.38 10.72 -0.99
N LEU A 111 -4.59 10.35 -2.00
CA LEU A 111 -3.14 10.17 -1.88
C LEU A 111 -2.38 11.50 -1.97
N ARG A 112 -3.08 12.59 -2.32
CA ARG A 112 -2.49 13.93 -2.41
C ARG A 112 -2.87 14.75 -1.19
N ARG A 113 -1.90 15.47 -0.65
CA ARG A 113 -2.12 16.42 0.44
C ARG A 113 -2.74 17.70 -0.11
N ILE A 114 -4.04 17.66 -0.41
CA ILE A 114 -4.77 18.81 -0.95
C ILE A 114 -5.10 19.75 0.20
N ARG A 115 -4.26 20.76 0.41
CA ARG A 115 -4.59 21.87 1.30
C ARG A 115 -5.64 22.74 0.63
N VAL A 116 -6.80 22.89 1.25
CA VAL A 116 -7.92 23.65 0.69
C VAL A 116 -7.56 25.12 0.47
N ALA A 117 -6.76 25.71 1.35
CA ALA A 117 -6.28 27.08 1.20
C ALA A 117 -5.46 27.25 -0.10
N ASP A 118 -4.51 26.36 -0.35
CA ASP A 118 -3.59 26.42 -1.50
C ASP A 118 -4.30 26.06 -2.81
N ASN A 119 -5.31 25.19 -2.74
CA ASN A 119 -6.04 24.67 -3.90
C ASN A 119 -7.46 25.26 -4.01
N LYS A 120 -7.76 26.35 -3.29
CA LYS A 120 -9.11 26.92 -3.23
C LYS A 120 -9.66 27.23 -4.62
N HIS A 121 -8.79 27.78 -5.48
CA HIS A 121 -9.14 28.16 -6.84
C HIS A 121 -9.55 26.95 -7.69
N SER A 122 -8.72 25.89 -7.70
CA SER A 122 -9.02 24.69 -8.47
C SER A 122 -10.21 23.90 -7.90
N ILE A 123 -10.33 23.83 -6.58
CA ILE A 123 -11.47 23.19 -5.90
C ILE A 123 -12.77 23.92 -6.27
N ASN A 124 -12.80 25.26 -6.24
CA ASN A 124 -14.00 26.03 -6.56
C ASN A 124 -14.48 25.86 -8.02
N PHE A 125 -13.59 25.49 -8.95
CA PHE A 125 -14.01 25.15 -10.31
C PHE A 125 -14.74 23.82 -10.40
N LEU A 126 -14.35 22.86 -9.57
CA LEU A 126 -14.76 21.46 -9.68
C LEU A 126 -15.83 21.07 -8.66
N PHE A 127 -15.87 21.75 -7.51
CA PHE A 127 -16.73 21.44 -6.38
C PHE A 127 -17.34 22.70 -5.78
N ASP A 128 -18.59 22.57 -5.34
CA ASP A 128 -19.22 23.53 -4.46
C ASP A 128 -18.82 23.23 -3.01
N LEU A 129 -18.39 24.28 -2.30
CA LEU A 129 -18.00 24.22 -0.90
C LEU A 129 -19.13 24.77 -0.02
N PRO A 130 -19.29 24.29 1.23
CA PRO A 130 -20.34 24.77 2.12
C PRO A 130 -20.17 26.26 2.42
N SER A 131 -21.28 27.00 2.44
CA SER A 131 -21.31 28.40 2.83
C SER A 131 -20.77 28.56 4.25
N GLY A 132 -19.74 29.38 4.42
CA GLY A 132 -19.05 29.58 5.71
C GLY A 132 -17.82 28.70 5.93
N PHE A 133 -17.39 27.92 4.94
CA PHE A 133 -16.11 27.19 5.02
C PHE A 133 -14.94 28.16 5.22
N LYS A 134 -14.39 28.19 6.44
CA LYS A 134 -13.20 28.98 6.78
C LYS A 134 -11.96 28.19 6.36
N THR A 135 -11.23 28.71 5.39
CA THR A 135 -9.96 28.14 4.88
C THR A 135 -8.83 28.05 5.92
N ALA A 136 -9.04 28.60 7.12
CA ALA A 136 -8.05 28.66 8.19
C ALA A 136 -7.95 27.36 9.03
N GLY A 137 -8.91 26.44 8.93
CA GLY A 137 -8.91 25.18 9.65
C GLY A 137 -8.64 23.99 8.74
N SER A 138 -7.82 23.04 9.20
CA SER A 138 -7.59 21.73 8.57
C SER A 138 -8.81 20.80 8.71
N GLY A 139 -10.01 21.30 8.42
CA GLY A 139 -11.22 20.49 8.46
C GLY A 139 -11.12 19.37 7.42
N ASN A 140 -11.43 18.14 7.84
CA ASN A 140 -11.57 17.02 6.92
C ASN A 140 -12.69 17.35 5.93
N LEU A 141 -12.40 17.18 4.63
CA LEU A 141 -13.39 17.29 3.57
C LEU A 141 -13.94 15.91 3.26
N TYR A 142 -15.25 15.80 3.26
CA TYR A 142 -15.96 14.60 2.86
C TYR A 142 -16.61 14.84 1.50
N LEU A 143 -16.67 13.81 0.67
CA LEU A 143 -17.39 13.84 -0.59
C LEU A 143 -18.88 13.66 -0.31
N ASP A 144 -19.69 14.68 -0.59
CA ASP A 144 -21.16 14.52 -0.56
C ASP A 144 -21.67 14.08 -1.93
N LYS A 145 -21.15 14.72 -2.99
CA LYS A 145 -21.46 14.37 -4.38
C LYS A 145 -20.22 14.47 -5.27
N PRO A 146 -19.90 13.45 -6.09
CA PRO A 146 -18.83 13.57 -7.07
C PRO A 146 -19.18 14.57 -8.17
N ALA A 147 -18.15 15.20 -8.73
CA ALA A 147 -18.30 15.96 -9.96
C ALA A 147 -18.52 15.00 -11.13
N ILE A 148 -19.33 15.40 -12.10
CA ILE A 148 -19.58 14.60 -13.30
C ILE A 148 -18.82 15.20 -14.46
N VAL A 149 -18.08 14.36 -15.18
CA VAL A 149 -17.30 14.77 -16.34
C VAL A 149 -17.65 13.94 -17.57
N LYS A 150 -17.33 14.45 -18.76
CA LYS A 150 -17.49 13.75 -20.03
C LYS A 150 -16.13 13.63 -20.70
N MET A 151 -15.75 12.40 -21.07
CA MET A 151 -14.51 12.14 -21.78
C MET A 151 -14.54 12.82 -23.17
N LEU A 152 -13.48 13.54 -23.50
CA LEU A 152 -13.27 14.15 -24.81
C LEU A 152 -12.69 13.13 -25.80
N PRO A 153 -12.79 13.36 -27.14
CA PRO A 153 -12.37 12.39 -28.15
C PRO A 153 -10.90 11.94 -28.07
N GLY A 154 -10.02 12.73 -27.44
CA GLY A 154 -8.61 12.40 -27.24
C GLY A 154 -8.34 11.34 -26.16
N GLY A 155 -9.34 10.97 -25.34
CA GLY A 155 -9.22 9.93 -24.31
C GLY A 155 -8.38 10.29 -23.08
N ASN A 156 -7.70 11.43 -23.08
CA ASN A 156 -6.81 11.91 -22.01
C ASN A 156 -7.33 13.18 -21.31
N GLN A 157 -8.49 13.68 -21.73
CA GLN A 157 -9.11 14.88 -21.21
C GLN A 157 -10.60 14.67 -20.95
N TRP A 158 -11.10 15.36 -19.92
CA TRP A 158 -12.51 15.33 -19.54
C TRP A 158 -13.05 16.73 -19.34
N LEU A 159 -14.22 16.99 -19.89
CA LEU A 159 -14.97 18.22 -19.75
C LEU A 159 -15.93 18.10 -18.55
N LEU A 160 -15.84 19.01 -17.59
CA LEU A 160 -16.76 19.11 -16.48
C LEU A 160 -18.19 19.37 -16.99
N GLN A 161 -19.13 18.50 -16.58
CA GLN A 161 -20.56 18.68 -16.86
C GLN A 161 -21.26 19.29 -15.63
N ASN A 162 -21.01 18.72 -14.45
CA ASN A 162 -21.62 19.15 -13.21
C ASN A 162 -20.56 19.19 -12.11
N LYS A 163 -20.56 20.26 -11.30
CA LYS A 163 -19.73 20.32 -10.10
C LYS A 163 -20.15 19.27 -9.08
N GLY A 164 -19.16 18.80 -8.33
CA GLY A 164 -19.37 17.99 -7.15
C GLY A 164 -19.71 18.87 -5.95
N ILE A 165 -19.97 18.23 -4.82
CA ILE A 165 -20.25 18.90 -3.54
C ILE A 165 -19.35 18.26 -2.49
N LEU A 166 -18.62 19.09 -1.75
CA LEU A 166 -17.83 18.66 -0.60
C LEU A 166 -18.51 19.14 0.68
N ALA A 167 -18.46 18.32 1.73
CA ALA A 167 -18.99 18.61 3.05
C ALA A 167 -17.88 18.68 4.10
N THR A 168 -18.12 19.40 5.20
CA THR A 168 -17.23 19.45 6.38
C THR A 168 -17.63 18.48 7.48
N TYR A 169 -18.75 17.80 7.31
CA TYR A 169 -19.28 16.81 8.22
C TYR A 169 -19.50 15.54 7.43
N LEU A 170 -19.38 14.37 8.09
CA LEU A 170 -19.81 13.14 7.47
C LEU A 170 -21.30 13.27 7.11
N PRO A 171 -21.70 13.01 5.84
CA PRO A 171 -23.09 13.09 5.43
C PRO A 171 -23.96 12.24 6.36
N LYS A 172 -25.19 12.70 6.65
CA LYS A 172 -26.13 11.98 7.54
C LYS A 172 -26.45 10.55 7.08
N SER A 173 -26.27 10.27 5.78
CA SER A 173 -26.35 8.93 5.19
C SER A 173 -25.20 8.02 5.62
N ALA A 174 -23.99 8.55 5.84
CA ALA A 174 -22.85 7.80 6.37
C ALA A 174 -22.96 7.56 7.88
N THR A 175 -23.68 8.41 8.62
CA THR A 175 -23.94 8.23 10.06
C THR A 175 -25.00 7.18 10.38
N ARG A 176 -25.67 6.62 9.36
CA ARG A 176 -26.44 5.39 9.50
C ARG A 176 -25.60 4.22 8.97
N ILE A 177 -24.47 3.96 9.61
CA ILE A 177 -24.20 2.56 9.92
C ILE A 177 -25.38 2.22 10.85
N PRO A 178 -26.40 1.45 10.42
CA PRO A 178 -27.43 1.01 11.35
C PRO A 178 -26.67 0.46 12.54
N SER A 179 -26.90 1.02 13.74
CA SER A 179 -26.26 0.58 14.98
C SER A 179 -26.10 -0.91 14.85
N VAL A 180 -24.86 -1.41 14.73
CA VAL A 180 -24.64 -2.76 14.22
C VAL A 180 -25.32 -3.68 15.22
N ASP A 181 -26.55 -4.07 14.91
CA ASP A 181 -27.35 -4.93 15.76
C ASP A 181 -26.48 -6.15 15.94
N SER A 182 -26.43 -6.69 17.16
CA SER A 182 -25.63 -7.87 17.48
C SER A 182 -25.85 -9.00 16.46
N GLN A 183 -27.02 -9.05 15.81
CA GLN A 183 -27.33 -9.90 14.67
C GLN A 183 -26.48 -9.63 13.41
N ASN A 184 -26.35 -8.37 12.96
CA ASN A 184 -25.46 -8.05 11.84
C ASN A 184 -24.00 -8.31 12.21
N ARG A 185 -23.60 -8.11 13.46
CA ARG A 185 -22.25 -8.42 13.94
C ARG A 185 -21.91 -9.91 13.77
N ASN A 186 -22.79 -10.78 14.25
CA ASN A 186 -22.61 -12.23 14.12
C ASN A 186 -22.65 -12.66 12.66
N GLN A 187 -23.52 -12.06 11.85
CA GLN A 187 -23.57 -12.34 10.41
C GLN A 187 -22.27 -11.97 9.71
N TRP A 188 -21.70 -10.78 9.98
CA TRP A 188 -20.43 -10.39 9.38
C TRP A 188 -19.26 -11.26 9.83
N GLN A 189 -19.27 -11.73 11.08
CA GLN A 189 -18.26 -12.68 11.56
C GLN A 189 -18.38 -14.04 10.86
N GLU A 190 -19.60 -14.55 10.67
CA GLU A 190 -19.85 -15.78 9.92
C GLU A 190 -19.58 -15.62 8.42
N ASP A 191 -19.88 -14.47 7.82
CA ASP A 191 -19.56 -14.16 6.43
C ASP A 191 -18.04 -14.08 6.22
N LEU A 192 -17.30 -13.43 7.14
CA LEU A 192 -15.83 -13.40 7.09
C LEU A 192 -15.22 -14.79 7.32
N LYS A 193 -15.80 -15.58 8.21
CA LYS A 193 -15.35 -16.94 8.49
C LYS A 193 -15.61 -17.86 7.31
N SER A 194 -16.80 -17.83 6.73
CA SER A 194 -17.16 -18.62 5.55
C SER A 194 -16.34 -18.21 4.32
N PHE A 195 -16.11 -16.91 4.11
CA PHE A 195 -15.21 -16.41 3.08
C PHE A 195 -13.78 -16.94 3.28
N ARG A 196 -13.28 -16.92 4.52
CA ARG A 196 -11.96 -17.47 4.86
C ARG A 196 -11.90 -18.98 4.56
N GLU A 197 -12.91 -19.74 4.96
CA GLU A 197 -12.98 -21.19 4.73
C GLU A 197 -13.09 -21.54 3.24
N GLU A 198 -13.86 -20.78 2.46
CA GLU A 198 -13.98 -20.95 1.01
C GLU A 198 -12.66 -20.64 0.31
N PHE A 199 -11.99 -19.56 0.70
CA PHE A 199 -10.69 -19.16 0.17
C PHE A 199 -9.60 -20.20 0.50
N GLU A 200 -9.53 -20.67 1.75
CA GLU A 200 -8.63 -21.75 2.16
C GLU A 200 -8.90 -23.04 1.37
N ARG A 201 -10.17 -23.36 1.11
CA ARG A 201 -10.56 -24.51 0.29
C ARG A 201 -10.12 -24.37 -1.16
N GLU A 202 -10.29 -23.19 -1.78
CA GLU A 202 -9.86 -22.95 -3.16
C GLU A 202 -8.34 -23.11 -3.31
N ILE A 203 -7.58 -22.56 -2.36
CA ILE A 203 -6.13 -22.68 -2.32
C ILE A 203 -5.71 -24.14 -2.16
N ASN A 204 -6.27 -24.84 -1.17
CA ASN A 204 -5.93 -26.25 -0.93
C ASN A 204 -6.27 -27.12 -2.14
N ASN A 205 -7.36 -26.83 -2.85
CA ASN A 205 -7.69 -27.52 -4.09
C ASN A 205 -6.64 -27.28 -5.20
N LYS A 206 -6.12 -26.06 -5.33
CA LYS A 206 -5.04 -25.74 -6.28
C LYS A 206 -3.74 -26.45 -5.92
N ILE A 207 -3.38 -26.49 -4.63
CA ILE A 207 -2.20 -27.20 -4.13
C ILE A 207 -2.31 -28.70 -4.47
N VAL A 208 -3.43 -29.34 -4.12
CA VAL A 208 -3.68 -30.77 -4.42
C VAL A 208 -3.63 -31.06 -5.92
N LEU A 209 -4.14 -30.15 -6.76
CA LEU A 209 -4.08 -30.31 -8.21
C LEU A 209 -2.63 -30.24 -8.72
N LEU A 210 -1.85 -29.30 -8.21
CA LEU A 210 -0.43 -29.15 -8.55
C LEU A 210 0.39 -30.36 -8.10
N ASP A 211 0.16 -30.87 -6.87
CA ASP A 211 0.83 -32.07 -6.36
C ASP A 211 0.53 -33.31 -7.21
N LYS A 212 -0.74 -33.49 -7.61
CA LYS A 212 -1.11 -34.58 -8.53
C LYS A 212 -0.40 -34.47 -9.87
N LYS A 213 -0.30 -33.25 -10.41
CA LYS A 213 0.39 -33.00 -11.68
C LYS A 213 1.89 -33.29 -11.55
N LEU A 214 2.51 -32.85 -10.46
CA LEU A 214 3.92 -33.10 -10.15
C LEU A 214 4.20 -34.61 -10.02
N LEU A 215 3.36 -35.34 -9.28
CA LEU A 215 3.48 -36.79 -9.15
C LEU A 215 3.33 -37.52 -10.50
N SER A 216 2.40 -37.09 -11.35
CA SER A 216 2.22 -37.69 -12.68
C SER A 216 3.46 -37.52 -13.57
N LEU A 217 4.09 -36.34 -13.51
CA LEU A 217 5.31 -36.05 -14.26
C LEU A 217 6.52 -36.81 -13.69
N GLN A 218 6.62 -36.96 -12.37
CA GLN A 218 7.65 -37.80 -11.76
C GLN A 218 7.53 -39.27 -12.18
N LYS A 219 6.31 -39.82 -12.20
CA LYS A 219 6.08 -41.19 -12.68
C LYS A 219 6.43 -41.35 -14.16
N GLU A 220 6.08 -40.37 -14.99
CA GLU A 220 6.46 -40.37 -16.40
C GLU A 220 7.99 -40.31 -16.57
N TRP A 221 8.67 -39.49 -15.77
CA TRP A 221 10.13 -39.39 -15.77
C TRP A 221 10.81 -40.72 -15.43
N ILE A 222 10.37 -41.39 -14.37
CA ILE A 222 10.91 -42.70 -13.95
C ILE A 222 10.65 -43.76 -15.03
N LYS A 223 9.42 -43.81 -15.55
CA LYS A 223 9.07 -44.76 -16.60
C LYS A 223 9.90 -44.54 -17.87
N LYS A 224 10.15 -43.27 -18.21
CA LYS A 224 10.98 -42.95 -19.36
C LYS A 224 12.39 -43.46 -19.15
N GLN A 225 13.04 -43.26 -18.00
CA GLN A 225 14.46 -43.57 -17.70
C GLN A 225 14.98 -45.01 -17.95
N GLU A 226 14.18 -45.95 -18.47
CA GLU A 226 14.57 -47.35 -18.73
C GLU A 226 15.34 -47.99 -17.56
N LEU A 227 14.97 -47.62 -16.32
CA LEU A 227 15.54 -48.24 -15.14
C LEU A 227 15.14 -49.72 -15.15
N PRO A 228 16.09 -50.65 -14.95
CA PRO A 228 15.77 -52.06 -14.67
C PRO A 228 14.68 -52.13 -13.60
N GLU A 229 13.67 -53.01 -13.76
CA GLU A 229 12.48 -53.10 -12.89
C GLU A 229 12.80 -53.07 -11.39
N ASP A 230 13.95 -53.63 -11.03
CA ASP A 230 14.47 -53.70 -9.67
C ASP A 230 14.78 -52.31 -9.07
N LYS A 231 15.32 -51.39 -9.87
CA LYS A 231 15.61 -50.01 -9.44
C LYS A 231 14.39 -49.10 -9.53
N ALA A 232 13.47 -49.35 -10.46
CA ALA A 232 12.20 -48.61 -10.55
C ALA A 232 11.36 -48.80 -9.27
N LYS A 233 11.31 -50.02 -8.71
CA LYS A 233 10.65 -50.30 -7.43
C LYS A 233 11.30 -49.58 -6.24
N ASP A 234 12.64 -49.46 -6.22
CA ASP A 234 13.36 -48.75 -5.16
C ASP A 234 13.09 -47.23 -5.20
N TYR A 235 13.02 -46.64 -6.40
CA TYR A 235 12.62 -45.23 -6.55
C TYR A 235 11.14 -44.98 -6.23
N GLU A 236 10.25 -45.89 -6.61
CA GLU A 236 8.83 -45.79 -6.26
C GLU A 236 8.61 -45.88 -4.74
N ALA A 237 9.37 -46.74 -4.05
CA ALA A 237 9.41 -46.79 -2.60
C ALA A 237 9.97 -45.50 -1.97
N LYS A 238 11.05 -44.92 -2.53
CA LYS A 238 11.62 -43.64 -2.08
C LYS A 238 10.65 -42.47 -2.29
N ILE A 239 9.92 -42.42 -3.40
CA ILE A 239 8.92 -41.37 -3.65
C ILE A 239 7.75 -41.47 -2.68
N ASN A 240 7.26 -42.69 -2.42
CA ASN A 240 6.25 -42.90 -1.40
C ASN A 240 6.75 -42.52 0.00
N HIS A 241 8.04 -42.75 0.28
CA HIS A 241 8.68 -42.31 1.53
C HIS A 241 8.87 -40.77 1.61
N TRP A 242 9.10 -40.09 0.47
CA TRP A 242 9.22 -38.63 0.42
C TRP A 242 7.88 -37.91 0.63
N GLN A 243 6.74 -38.59 0.46
CA GLN A 243 5.42 -38.04 0.84
C GLN A 243 5.27 -37.88 2.37
N GLU A 244 6.09 -38.56 3.16
CA GLU A 244 6.01 -38.52 4.63
C GLU A 244 6.94 -37.47 5.27
N TYR A 245 7.99 -36.99 4.59
CA TYR A 245 8.93 -35.97 5.12
C TYR A 245 9.72 -35.21 4.02
N PRO A 246 9.72 -33.85 4.00
CA PRO A 246 10.70 -33.05 3.25
C PRO A 246 11.70 -32.30 4.17
N PRO A 247 12.97 -32.02 3.78
CA PRO A 247 13.86 -32.66 2.80
C PRO A 247 15.33 -32.87 3.29
N LEU A 248 16.13 -33.65 2.55
CA LEU A 248 17.59 -33.46 2.34
C LEU A 248 18.05 -34.29 1.12
N LEU A 249 18.06 -33.68 -0.08
CA LEU A 249 18.81 -34.20 -1.23
C LEU A 249 19.78 -33.14 -1.74
N LYS A 250 21.04 -33.30 -1.35
CA LYS A 250 22.20 -32.85 -2.13
C LYS A 250 23.13 -34.04 -2.19
N GLN A 251 23.58 -34.37 -3.40
CA GLN A 251 24.58 -35.39 -3.73
C GLN A 251 24.07 -36.83 -3.75
N GLN A 252 23.65 -37.32 -4.93
CA GLN A 252 24.25 -38.52 -5.50
C GLN A 252 23.91 -38.71 -6.99
N ASP A 253 24.96 -39.04 -7.74
CA ASP A 253 25.02 -39.78 -9.01
C ASP A 253 24.65 -39.07 -10.33
N SER A 254 25.58 -38.22 -10.80
CA SER A 254 25.67 -37.79 -12.21
C SER A 254 26.35 -38.81 -13.14
N GLU A 255 26.90 -39.90 -12.63
CA GLU A 255 27.71 -40.83 -13.43
C GLU A 255 26.90 -41.95 -14.13
N SER A 256 25.64 -42.17 -13.73
CA SER A 256 24.81 -43.26 -14.30
C SER A 256 24.08 -42.90 -15.61
N LEU A 257 24.07 -41.63 -16.03
CA LEU A 257 23.32 -41.17 -17.22
C LEU A 257 24.10 -41.18 -18.55
N ALA A 258 25.40 -41.49 -18.54
CA ALA A 258 26.26 -41.38 -19.71
C ALA A 258 26.10 -42.51 -20.75
N HIS A 259 25.18 -43.45 -20.56
CA HIS A 259 25.10 -44.67 -21.38
C HIS A 259 23.83 -44.88 -22.20
N CYS A 260 22.91 -43.92 -22.25
CA CYS A 260 21.79 -43.96 -23.21
C CYS A 260 22.18 -43.19 -24.49
N LYS A 261 22.49 -43.92 -25.57
CA LYS A 261 23.01 -43.37 -26.85
C LYS A 261 21.96 -42.66 -27.72
N ASP A 262 20.71 -42.54 -27.28
CA ASP A 262 19.65 -41.96 -28.10
C ASP A 262 19.44 -40.47 -27.77
N ARG A 263 20.02 -39.59 -28.60
CA ARG A 263 20.00 -38.13 -28.41
C ARG A 263 18.57 -37.58 -28.24
N LYS A 264 17.61 -38.15 -28.96
CA LYS A 264 16.19 -37.78 -28.89
C LYS A 264 15.61 -38.02 -27.49
N TYR A 265 16.03 -39.11 -26.86
CA TYR A 265 15.57 -39.49 -25.54
C TYR A 265 16.20 -38.62 -24.44
N HIS A 266 17.47 -38.23 -24.61
CA HIS A 266 18.11 -37.26 -23.71
C HIS A 266 17.46 -35.87 -23.78
N GLU A 267 17.11 -35.40 -24.98
CA GLU A 267 16.38 -34.14 -25.19
C GLU A 267 14.98 -34.17 -24.53
N GLU A 268 14.28 -35.31 -24.59
CA GLU A 268 12.99 -35.49 -23.90
C GLU A 268 13.14 -35.50 -22.36
N LEU A 269 14.20 -36.11 -21.83
CA LEU A 269 14.47 -36.13 -20.38
C LEU A 269 14.81 -34.75 -19.83
N GLU A 270 15.66 -33.98 -20.53
CA GLU A 270 15.97 -32.60 -20.15
C GLU A 270 14.73 -31.71 -20.23
N SER A 271 13.90 -31.86 -21.28
CA SER A 271 12.63 -31.13 -21.38
C SER A 271 11.70 -31.43 -20.20
N LEU A 272 11.61 -32.69 -19.78
CA LEU A 272 10.77 -33.08 -18.65
C LEU A 272 11.31 -32.55 -17.32
N LYS A 273 12.64 -32.57 -17.14
CA LYS A 273 13.33 -32.00 -15.98
C LYS A 273 13.06 -30.49 -15.86
N THR A 274 13.23 -29.73 -16.94
CA THR A 274 12.91 -28.30 -16.95
C THR A 274 11.45 -28.04 -16.60
N LYS A 275 10.53 -28.90 -17.06
CA LYS A 275 9.09 -28.79 -16.73
C LYS A 275 8.79 -29.07 -15.26
N ILE A 276 9.50 -30.02 -14.63
CA ILE A 276 9.39 -30.30 -13.20
C ILE A 276 9.94 -29.12 -12.38
N GLU A 277 11.12 -28.61 -12.74
CA GLU A 277 11.74 -27.46 -12.07
C GLU A 277 10.84 -26.22 -12.15
N SER A 278 10.25 -25.94 -13.32
CA SER A 278 9.27 -24.86 -13.50
C SER A 278 8.04 -25.04 -12.61
N LEU A 279 7.48 -26.26 -12.51
CA LEU A 279 6.30 -26.50 -11.67
C LEU A 279 6.62 -26.43 -10.17
N MET A 280 7.82 -26.81 -9.76
CA MET A 280 8.28 -26.64 -8.38
C MET A 280 8.40 -25.16 -8.01
N GLU A 281 8.91 -24.33 -8.93
CA GLU A 281 8.98 -22.89 -8.71
C GLU A 281 7.58 -22.26 -8.67
N ASP A 282 6.66 -22.67 -9.55
CA ASP A 282 5.26 -22.24 -9.51
C ASP A 282 4.58 -22.62 -8.18
N LEU A 283 4.82 -23.84 -7.69
CA LEU A 283 4.31 -24.31 -6.39
C LEU A 283 4.86 -23.48 -5.23
N LYS A 284 6.16 -23.19 -5.24
CA LYS A 284 6.81 -22.37 -4.23
C LYS A 284 6.24 -20.95 -4.25
N ASN A 285 6.15 -20.31 -5.42
CA ASN A 285 5.56 -18.98 -5.57
C ASN A 285 4.11 -18.93 -5.10
N THR A 286 3.33 -19.97 -5.43
CA THR A 286 1.94 -20.09 -4.95
C THR A 286 1.89 -20.20 -3.44
N ARG A 287 2.77 -20.99 -2.82
CA ARG A 287 2.85 -21.12 -1.36
C ARG A 287 3.25 -19.81 -0.67
N ASP A 288 4.24 -19.12 -1.20
CA ASP A 288 4.70 -17.83 -0.68
C ASP A 288 3.60 -16.76 -0.81
N GLU A 289 2.83 -16.79 -1.91
CA GLU A 289 1.66 -15.93 -2.10
C GLU A 289 0.57 -16.23 -1.07
N VAL A 290 0.30 -17.51 -0.79
CA VAL A 290 -0.67 -17.94 0.22
C VAL A 290 -0.27 -17.46 1.61
N GLU A 291 0.98 -17.68 2.02
CA GLU A 291 1.50 -17.23 3.31
C GLU A 291 1.42 -15.70 3.44
N SER A 292 1.78 -14.97 2.38
CA SER A 292 1.68 -13.50 2.32
C SER A 292 0.23 -13.01 2.45
N ARG A 293 -0.71 -13.66 1.78
CA ARG A 293 -2.14 -13.31 1.84
C ARG A 293 -2.77 -13.68 3.18
N GLN A 294 -2.39 -14.82 3.78
CA GLN A 294 -2.85 -15.23 5.11
C GLN A 294 -2.40 -14.24 6.18
N LEU A 295 -1.15 -13.79 6.11
CA LEU A 295 -0.63 -12.74 6.98
C LEU A 295 -1.35 -11.40 6.80
N LEU A 296 -1.71 -11.04 5.57
CA LEU A 296 -2.52 -9.86 5.30
C LEU A 296 -3.93 -9.97 5.90
N LEU A 297 -4.59 -11.12 5.74
CA LEU A 297 -5.90 -11.38 6.31
C LEU A 297 -5.88 -11.27 7.84
N GLU A 298 -4.86 -11.83 8.48
CA GLU A 298 -4.69 -11.75 9.94
C GLU A 298 -4.51 -10.30 10.41
N LYS A 299 -3.77 -9.48 9.65
CA LYS A 299 -3.61 -8.05 9.94
C LYS A 299 -4.90 -7.26 9.79
N ILE A 300 -5.65 -7.49 8.71
CA ILE A 300 -6.96 -6.87 8.49
C ILE A 300 -7.90 -7.25 9.64
N THR A 301 -7.89 -8.52 10.04
CA THR A 301 -8.71 -9.03 11.15
C THR A 301 -8.36 -8.32 12.45
N LYS A 302 -7.07 -8.23 12.81
CA LYS A 302 -6.60 -7.51 14.00
C LYS A 302 -7.00 -6.03 13.96
N TYR A 303 -6.88 -5.38 12.81
CA TYR A 303 -7.31 -3.98 12.63
C TYR A 303 -8.82 -3.81 12.85
N CYS A 304 -9.64 -4.65 12.22
CA CYS A 304 -11.09 -4.61 12.37
C CYS A 304 -11.51 -4.84 13.83
N LEU A 305 -10.94 -5.84 14.50
CA LEU A 305 -11.20 -6.11 15.92
C LEU A 305 -10.80 -4.93 16.82
N SER A 306 -9.65 -4.30 16.56
CA SER A 306 -9.22 -3.08 17.26
C SER A 306 -10.21 -1.93 17.09
N LYS A 307 -10.73 -1.72 15.88
CA LYS A 307 -11.73 -0.66 15.63
C LYS A 307 -13.05 -0.93 16.32
N ILE A 308 -13.49 -2.19 16.34
CA ILE A 308 -14.69 -2.61 17.07
C ILE A 308 -14.53 -2.32 18.57
N ALA A 309 -13.40 -2.71 19.18
CA ALA A 309 -13.13 -2.47 20.59
C ALA A 309 -13.12 -0.96 20.95
N ASN A 310 -12.56 -0.11 20.08
CA ASN A 310 -12.58 1.34 20.30
C ASN A 310 -14.00 1.92 20.23
N ILE A 311 -14.85 1.41 19.32
CA ILE A 311 -16.25 1.82 19.23
C ILE A 311 -17.03 1.38 20.48
N GLU A 312 -16.76 0.17 20.99
CA GLU A 312 -17.36 -0.34 22.22
C GLU A 312 -16.99 0.53 23.43
N HIS A 313 -15.73 0.92 23.54
CA HIS A 313 -15.27 1.83 24.60
C HIS A 313 -16.00 3.19 24.54
N LEU A 314 -16.11 3.79 23.36
CA LEU A 314 -16.83 5.06 23.19
C LEU A 314 -18.32 4.93 23.54
N TYR A 315 -18.94 3.80 23.19
CA TYR A 315 -20.34 3.53 23.49
C TYR A 315 -20.60 3.31 25.00
N GLU A 316 -19.71 2.61 25.70
CA GLU A 316 -19.80 2.43 27.15
C GLU A 316 -19.54 3.74 27.90
N MET A 317 -18.65 4.61 27.41
CA MET A 317 -18.47 5.97 27.94
C MET A 317 -19.74 6.82 27.79
N GLU A 318 -20.45 6.72 26.65
CA GLU A 318 -21.71 7.43 26.45
C GLU A 318 -22.83 6.90 27.36
N LYS A 319 -22.89 5.58 27.60
CA LYS A 319 -23.85 4.99 28.54
C LYS A 319 -23.57 5.36 30.00
N GLY A 320 -22.29 5.44 30.38
CA GLY A 320 -21.87 5.84 31.73
C GLY A 320 -22.12 7.32 32.03
N GLY A 321 -22.23 8.17 31.00
CA GLY A 321 -22.43 9.62 31.13
C GLY A 321 -23.88 10.11 31.31
N VAL A 322 -24.87 9.21 31.37
CA VAL A 322 -26.30 9.61 31.51
C VAL A 322 -26.78 9.62 32.98
N ALA A 323 -25.94 9.20 33.93
CA ALA A 323 -26.28 9.29 35.35
C ALA A 323 -25.74 10.59 35.98
N GLU A 324 -26.67 11.53 36.18
CA GLU A 324 -26.58 12.72 37.02
C GLU A 324 -25.53 13.77 36.65
N ASN A 325 -25.98 14.88 36.04
CA ASN A 325 -25.40 16.17 36.39
C ASN A 325 -26.41 17.31 36.35
N ASN A 326 -26.81 17.72 37.56
CA ASN A 326 -27.38 19.02 37.84
C ASN A 326 -26.29 20.09 37.62
N GLY A 327 -26.36 20.77 36.49
CA GLY A 327 -25.91 22.15 36.30
C GLY A 327 -24.54 22.52 36.85
N ARG A 328 -23.46 22.02 36.24
CA ARG A 328 -22.16 22.71 36.15
C ARG A 328 -21.42 22.23 34.90
N GLU A 329 -21.07 23.18 34.04
CA GLU A 329 -20.16 22.94 32.93
C GLU A 329 -18.78 22.54 33.48
N MET A 330 -18.36 21.30 33.23
CA MET A 330 -16.97 20.90 33.36
C MET A 330 -16.42 20.58 31.97
N GLY A 331 -15.31 21.25 31.62
CA GLY A 331 -14.45 20.85 30.53
C GLY A 331 -13.72 19.56 30.94
N TRP A 332 -13.79 18.54 30.07
CA TRP A 332 -13.16 17.25 30.31
C TRP A 332 -11.74 17.25 29.73
N THR A 333 -10.75 17.02 30.59
CA THR A 333 -9.42 16.53 30.19
C THR A 333 -9.41 15.02 30.34
N ILE A 334 -9.00 14.32 29.29
CA ILE A 334 -8.80 12.87 29.26
C ILE A 334 -7.41 12.62 29.86
N ASP A 335 -7.33 12.12 31.10
CA ASP A 335 -6.08 11.63 31.69
C ASP A 335 -6.32 10.34 32.52
N ASP A 336 -5.30 9.48 32.53
CA ASP A 336 -5.02 8.33 33.40
C ASP A 336 -5.74 6.97 33.24
N SER A 337 -6.84 6.81 32.48
CA SER A 337 -7.60 5.53 32.50
C SER A 337 -7.09 4.39 31.60
N VAL A 338 -6.08 4.62 30.74
CA VAL A 338 -5.55 3.58 29.81
C VAL A 338 -4.43 2.74 30.44
N GLU A 339 -3.63 3.29 31.36
CA GLU A 339 -2.55 2.55 32.03
C GLU A 339 -3.08 1.58 33.11
N GLU A 340 -4.19 1.91 33.76
CA GLU A 340 -4.74 1.07 34.84
C GLU A 340 -5.42 -0.21 34.33
N ILE A 341 -5.93 -0.21 33.09
CA ILE A 341 -6.69 -1.33 32.51
C ILE A 341 -5.78 -2.36 31.82
N MET A 342 -4.53 -2.00 31.45
CA MET A 342 -3.56 -2.93 30.86
C MET A 342 -2.75 -3.74 31.89
N SER A 343 -2.85 -3.39 33.18
CA SER A 343 -2.14 -4.03 34.31
C SER A 343 -2.46 -5.53 34.56
N PRO A 344 -3.70 -6.03 34.37
CA PRO A 344 -4.01 -7.44 34.65
C PRO A 344 -3.43 -8.44 33.63
N PHE A 345 -3.02 -7.98 32.45
CA PHE A 345 -2.46 -8.86 31.41
C PHE A 345 -0.95 -9.13 31.60
N VAL A 346 -0.28 -8.40 32.50
CA VAL A 346 1.14 -8.57 32.83
C VAL A 346 1.36 -9.53 34.02
N THR A 347 0.31 -9.88 34.77
CA THR A 347 0.43 -10.71 35.98
C THR A 347 -0.22 -12.09 35.85
N ARG A 348 0.25 -12.90 34.89
CA ARG A 348 0.26 -14.37 35.06
C ARG A 348 1.69 -14.87 35.15
N LYS A 349 2.20 -14.88 36.38
CA LYS A 349 3.37 -15.68 36.80
C LYS A 349 3.11 -17.14 36.45
N ASN A 350 3.71 -17.63 35.38
CA ASN A 350 4.11 -19.03 35.31
C ASN A 350 5.55 -19.11 35.81
N HIS A 351 5.73 -19.85 36.90
CA HIS A 351 7.04 -20.25 37.40
C HIS A 351 7.74 -21.13 36.35
N ILE A 352 8.62 -20.52 35.57
CA ILE A 352 9.77 -21.21 35.01
C ILE A 352 10.99 -20.54 35.62
N LYS A 353 11.65 -21.25 36.54
CA LYS A 353 13.01 -20.91 36.95
C LYS A 353 13.91 -21.19 35.73
N THR A 354 14.23 -20.15 34.97
CA THR A 354 15.45 -20.14 34.17
C THR A 354 16.43 -19.21 34.86
N GLU A 355 17.59 -19.78 35.16
CA GLU A 355 18.70 -19.20 35.90
C GLU A 355 19.16 -17.87 35.30
N GLY A 356 19.72 -17.04 36.18
CA GLY A 356 20.11 -15.68 35.89
C GLY A 356 20.94 -15.55 34.62
N LYS A 357 20.37 -14.84 33.64
CA LYS A 357 21.12 -14.05 32.68
C LYS A 357 20.52 -12.65 32.67
N VAL A 358 21.34 -11.68 33.07
CA VAL A 358 21.11 -10.28 32.73
C VAL A 358 21.12 -10.22 31.20
N LEU A 359 19.97 -9.94 30.60
CA LEU A 359 19.84 -9.80 29.16
C LEU A 359 20.51 -8.48 28.75
N ASP A 360 21.67 -8.63 28.13
CA ASP A 360 22.44 -7.56 27.51
C ASP A 360 21.90 -7.36 26.08
N TYR A 361 21.53 -6.11 25.73
CA TYR A 361 20.71 -5.70 24.56
C TYR A 361 19.41 -6.50 24.37
N SER A 362 18.25 -5.85 24.47
CA SER A 362 16.96 -6.55 24.42
C SER A 362 16.73 -7.16 23.05
N GLN A 363 16.66 -8.48 22.97
CA GLN A 363 16.23 -9.31 21.84
C GLN A 363 15.12 -8.67 20.97
N GLU A 364 14.20 -7.95 21.62
CA GLU A 364 13.15 -7.13 21.02
C GLU A 364 13.64 -6.09 19.98
N GLU A 365 14.74 -5.39 20.26
CA GLU A 365 15.31 -4.37 19.35
C GLU A 365 15.82 -5.04 18.07
N GLN A 366 16.43 -6.22 18.21
CA GLN A 366 16.91 -7.00 17.08
C GLN A 366 15.75 -7.56 16.25
N GLU A 367 14.70 -8.08 16.90
CA GLU A 367 13.50 -8.59 16.22
C GLU A 367 12.78 -7.49 15.44
N LEU A 368 12.63 -6.29 16.01
CA LEU A 368 12.04 -5.14 15.32
C LEU A 368 12.91 -4.66 14.15
N LEU A 369 14.24 -4.67 14.32
CA LEU A 369 15.19 -4.31 13.28
C LEU A 369 15.16 -5.32 12.12
N ASP A 370 15.13 -6.61 12.42
CA ASP A 370 15.03 -7.68 11.43
C ASP A 370 13.71 -7.58 10.66
N LEU A 371 12.60 -7.32 11.37
CA LEU A 371 11.30 -7.09 10.74
C LEU A 371 11.33 -5.85 9.82
N TYR A 372 12.00 -4.78 10.23
CA TYR A 372 12.15 -3.55 9.43
C TYR A 372 12.97 -3.78 8.15
N ASN A 373 14.07 -4.51 8.28
CA ASN A 373 14.95 -4.79 7.16
C ASN A 373 14.33 -5.78 6.17
N GLN A 374 13.69 -6.86 6.66
CA GLN A 374 13.16 -7.95 5.83
C GLN A 374 11.76 -7.65 5.27
N ASN A 375 10.94 -6.87 5.96
CA ASN A 375 9.49 -6.88 5.77
C ASN A 375 8.83 -5.49 5.89
N TYR A 376 9.39 -4.48 5.24
CA TYR A 376 8.90 -3.10 5.38
C TYR A 376 7.42 -2.87 4.99
N ARG A 377 6.91 -3.60 3.98
CA ARG A 377 5.48 -3.54 3.61
C ARG A 377 4.56 -3.95 4.76
N LEU A 378 5.07 -4.79 5.67
CA LEU A 378 4.37 -5.23 6.86
C LEU A 378 4.47 -4.20 8.00
N LEU A 379 5.60 -3.51 8.13
CA LEU A 379 5.78 -2.46 9.14
C LEU A 379 5.06 -1.17 8.79
N SER A 380 5.07 -0.70 7.54
CA SER A 380 4.25 0.46 7.11
C SER A 380 2.74 0.28 7.36
N ARG A 381 2.27 -0.97 7.49
CA ARG A 381 0.89 -1.33 7.86
C ARG A 381 0.67 -1.49 9.38
N VAL A 382 1.74 -1.60 10.17
CA VAL A 382 1.73 -1.80 11.64
C VAL A 382 2.30 -0.57 12.38
N SER A 383 2.94 0.36 11.68
CA SER A 383 3.37 1.65 12.21
C SER A 383 2.16 2.41 12.71
N TYR A 384 2.16 2.69 14.01
CA TYR A 384 1.00 3.26 14.68
C TYR A 384 0.86 4.74 14.37
N LEU A 385 1.98 5.43 14.10
CA LEU A 385 2.02 6.84 13.70
C LEU A 385 3.16 7.10 12.70
N LEU A 386 2.82 7.73 11.58
CA LEU A 386 3.79 8.42 10.72
C LEU A 386 4.02 9.83 11.30
N VAL A 387 5.28 10.28 11.35
CA VAL A 387 5.64 11.55 11.99
C VAL A 387 6.64 12.37 11.17
N ASP A 388 6.50 13.70 11.25
CA ASP A 388 7.48 14.67 10.78
C ASP A 388 8.25 15.23 11.99
N ILE A 389 9.57 15.42 11.84
CA ILE A 389 10.38 16.12 12.83
C ILE A 389 10.10 17.61 12.73
N VAL A 390 9.69 18.23 13.85
CA VAL A 390 9.46 19.68 13.91
C VAL A 390 10.57 20.30 14.74
N THR A 391 11.55 20.91 14.08
CA THR A 391 12.55 21.75 14.76
C THR A 391 11.89 23.08 15.13
N ARG A 392 11.55 23.29 16.40
CA ARG A 392 11.28 24.65 16.91
C ARG A 392 12.63 25.37 16.94
N GLY A 393 12.77 26.50 16.24
CA GLY A 393 14.04 27.18 15.97
C GLY A 393 14.77 27.76 17.19
N GLY A 394 15.25 26.88 18.07
CA GLY A 394 16.16 27.13 19.16
C GLY A 394 16.91 25.82 19.46
N GLU A 395 18.14 25.93 19.98
CA GLU A 395 18.92 24.78 20.43
C GLU A 395 18.02 23.87 21.30
N THR A 396 17.96 22.58 20.97
CA THR A 396 17.26 21.59 21.80
C THR A 396 18.08 21.33 23.05
N ASP A 397 18.09 22.27 23.99
CA ASP A 397 18.92 22.24 25.21
C ASP A 397 18.62 21.02 26.11
N ASP A 398 17.51 20.29 25.87
CA ASP A 398 17.06 19.19 26.71
C ASP A 398 17.06 17.80 26.04
N GLY A 399 17.54 17.65 24.80
CA GLY A 399 17.45 16.37 24.07
C GLY A 399 16.01 15.90 23.77
N LYS A 400 15.05 16.84 23.75
CA LYS A 400 13.65 16.59 23.39
C LYS A 400 13.44 16.78 21.89
N ALA A 401 12.69 15.88 21.26
CA ALA A 401 12.32 16.00 19.85
C ALA A 401 10.80 16.08 19.71
N PHE A 402 10.34 17.09 18.98
CA PHE A 402 8.91 17.27 18.73
C PHE A 402 8.54 16.55 17.45
N PHE A 403 7.64 15.58 17.56
CA PHE A 403 7.14 14.83 16.42
C PHE A 403 5.69 15.19 16.19
N LYS A 404 5.40 15.71 15.00
CA LYS A 404 4.02 15.93 14.61
C LYS A 404 3.51 14.70 13.87
N SER A 405 2.47 14.06 14.40
CA SER A 405 1.79 12.99 13.70
C SER A 405 1.22 13.49 12.37
N ASN A 406 1.49 12.76 11.30
CA ASN A 406 1.07 13.09 9.96
C ASN A 406 1.00 11.82 9.11
N ILE A 407 -0.09 11.63 8.38
CA ILE A 407 -0.30 10.54 7.41
C ILE A 407 0.79 10.42 6.32
N THR A 408 1.65 11.41 6.15
CA THR A 408 2.76 11.39 5.17
C THR A 408 4.15 11.43 5.80
N GLY A 409 4.27 11.17 7.11
CA GLY A 409 5.49 11.33 7.88
C GLY A 409 6.73 10.73 7.21
N ASP A 410 7.83 11.48 7.26
CA ASP A 410 9.14 11.00 6.82
C ASP A 410 9.67 9.87 7.72
N PHE A 411 9.17 9.77 8.96
CA PHE A 411 9.55 8.71 9.89
C PHE A 411 8.33 7.92 10.36
N CYS A 412 8.57 6.67 10.78
CA CYS A 412 7.57 5.74 11.29
C CYS A 412 7.86 5.45 12.77
N ILE A 413 6.86 5.60 13.65
CA ILE A 413 6.93 5.16 15.05
C ILE A 413 6.27 3.78 15.20
N THR A 414 7.00 2.84 15.78
CA THR A 414 6.54 1.50 16.13
C THR A 414 6.60 1.31 17.64
N VAL A 415 5.58 0.63 18.20
CA VAL A 415 5.49 0.33 19.63
C VAL A 415 6.17 -1.00 19.92
N GLY A 416 7.16 -0.99 20.78
CA GLY A 416 7.69 -2.18 21.43
C GLY A 416 6.95 -2.51 22.73
N ILE A 417 7.38 -3.56 23.43
CA ILE A 417 6.86 -4.01 24.72
C ILE A 417 6.94 -2.90 25.78
N ARG A 418 7.99 -2.07 25.74
CA ARG A 418 8.23 -1.04 26.76
C ARG A 418 8.52 0.35 26.23
N ASN A 419 8.88 0.48 24.95
CA ASN A 419 9.37 1.73 24.39
C ASN A 419 8.82 1.93 22.98
N TYR A 420 9.02 3.12 22.44
CA TYR A 420 8.69 3.44 21.07
C TYR A 420 9.98 3.52 20.26
N TYR A 421 9.90 3.10 19.00
CA TYR A 421 11.05 3.02 18.11
C TYR A 421 10.77 3.78 16.82
N VAL A 422 11.72 4.60 16.38
CA VAL A 422 11.60 5.40 15.16
C VAL A 422 12.46 4.81 14.06
N PHE A 423 11.88 4.76 12.86
CA PHE A 423 12.54 4.33 11.64
C PHE A 423 12.32 5.36 10.52
N PRO A 424 13.25 5.49 9.56
CA PRO A 424 12.96 6.15 8.29
C PRO A 424 11.80 5.48 7.54
N ASN A 425 10.96 6.25 6.87
CA ASN A 425 9.91 5.71 6.00
C ASN A 425 10.52 5.25 4.67
N ARG A 426 10.63 3.93 4.45
CA ARG A 426 11.26 3.38 3.23
C ARG A 426 10.57 3.75 1.91
N LEU A 427 9.31 4.22 1.94
CA LEU A 427 8.58 4.67 0.73
C LEU A 427 8.82 6.14 0.40
N LYS A 428 9.62 6.85 1.20
CA LYS A 428 9.88 8.27 1.03
C LYS A 428 11.20 8.51 0.35
N ILE A 429 11.29 9.65 -0.31
CA ILE A 429 12.54 10.20 -0.80
C ILE A 429 12.99 11.20 0.27
N PHE A 430 14.18 10.97 0.81
CA PHE A 430 14.79 11.87 1.78
C PHE A 430 15.72 12.82 1.04
N SER A 431 15.53 14.12 1.27
CA SER A 431 16.54 15.10 0.94
C SER A 431 17.59 15.17 2.05
N LYS A 432 18.80 15.59 1.69
CA LYS A 432 19.88 15.84 2.65
C LYS A 432 19.44 16.72 3.83
N GLY A 433 18.66 17.77 3.58
CA GLY A 433 18.18 18.66 4.64
C GLY A 433 17.28 17.98 5.67
N ILE A 434 16.47 16.99 5.27
CA ILE A 434 15.62 16.22 6.21
C ILE A 434 16.49 15.31 7.09
N LEU A 435 17.49 14.66 6.49
CA LEU A 435 18.41 13.77 7.20
C LEU A 435 19.35 14.56 8.13
N GLU A 436 19.84 15.72 7.69
CA GLU A 436 20.62 16.64 8.51
C GLU A 436 19.79 17.14 9.69
N ALA A 437 18.51 17.45 9.51
CA ALA A 437 17.63 17.81 10.61
C ALA A 437 17.47 16.64 11.61
N ALA A 438 17.28 15.42 11.12
CA ALA A 438 17.19 14.24 12.00
C ALA A 438 18.47 14.01 12.81
N ILE A 439 19.63 14.17 12.18
CA ILE A 439 20.93 14.04 12.86
C ILE A 439 21.16 15.19 13.85
N TYR A 440 20.83 16.41 13.46
CA TYR A 440 20.95 17.60 14.31
C TYR A 440 20.08 17.50 15.56
N THR A 441 18.85 16.95 15.44
CA THR A 441 17.97 16.69 16.59
C THR A 441 18.43 15.52 17.48
N GLY A 442 19.52 14.85 17.13
CA GLY A 442 20.01 13.67 17.85
C GLY A 442 19.16 12.42 17.64
N LEU A 443 18.24 12.42 16.67
CA LEU A 443 17.38 11.26 16.40
C LEU A 443 18.19 10.10 15.83
N PHE A 444 19.12 10.39 14.91
CA PHE A 444 19.98 9.39 14.30
C PHE A 444 21.44 9.86 14.26
N GLN A 445 22.36 8.92 14.36
CA GLN A 445 23.77 9.10 14.01
C GLN A 445 24.00 8.49 12.63
N ALA A 446 24.53 9.29 11.70
CA ALA A 446 24.95 8.80 10.39
C ALA A 446 26.36 8.18 10.48
N LEU A 447 26.51 6.95 9.99
CA LEU A 447 27.81 6.26 9.92
C LEU A 447 28.58 6.56 8.62
N SER A 448 27.87 7.05 7.60
CA SER A 448 28.41 7.43 6.30
C SER A 448 27.95 8.85 5.91
N PRO A 449 28.64 9.53 4.96
CA PRO A 449 28.22 10.86 4.49
C PRO A 449 26.80 10.85 3.93
N ILE A 450 26.01 11.89 4.26
CA ILE A 450 24.61 12.00 3.83
C ILE A 450 24.56 12.35 2.33
N PRO A 451 23.91 11.53 1.49
CA PRO A 451 23.71 11.85 0.09
C PRO A 451 22.74 13.02 -0.11
N ASP A 452 22.79 13.69 -1.26
CA ASP A 452 21.91 14.83 -1.56
C ASP A 452 20.42 14.41 -1.59
N VAL A 453 20.15 13.22 -2.14
CA VAL A 453 18.84 12.59 -2.22
C VAL A 453 19.02 11.08 -2.09
N ILE A 454 18.18 10.42 -1.30
CA ILE A 454 18.17 8.95 -1.14
C ILE A 454 16.75 8.43 -0.96
N LEU A 455 16.46 7.25 -1.51
CA LEU A 455 15.22 6.55 -1.20
C LEU A 455 15.31 5.99 0.21
N GLY A 456 14.24 6.08 0.99
CA GLY A 456 14.21 5.54 2.34
C GLY A 456 14.54 4.05 2.38
N GLU A 457 14.26 3.32 1.29
CA GLU A 457 14.56 1.89 1.18
C GLU A 457 16.05 1.57 1.15
N ASP A 458 16.87 2.55 0.71
CA ASP A 458 18.33 2.48 0.65
C ASP A 458 18.97 2.93 1.97
N ILE A 459 18.20 3.49 2.91
CA ILE A 459 18.71 3.85 4.24
C ILE A 459 18.78 2.58 5.10
N LYS A 460 20.01 2.12 5.35
CA LYS A 460 20.26 0.97 6.21
C LYS A 460 20.20 1.40 7.67
N VAL A 461 19.15 0.98 8.37
CA VAL A 461 19.06 1.17 9.82
C VAL A 461 19.95 0.12 10.49
N ILE A 462 20.96 0.57 11.21
CA ILE A 462 21.85 -0.27 12.03
C ILE A 462 21.28 -0.43 13.43
N LYS A 463 20.65 0.65 13.95
CA LYS A 463 19.94 0.64 15.23
C LYS A 463 18.77 1.62 15.16
N PRO A 464 17.54 1.24 15.56
CA PRO A 464 16.44 2.20 15.61
C PRO A 464 16.63 3.21 16.74
N ALA A 465 16.10 4.41 16.57
CA ALA A 465 16.08 5.39 17.66
C ALA A 465 14.99 5.01 18.68
N LYS A 466 15.29 5.15 19.96
CA LYS A 466 14.40 4.79 21.06
C LYS A 466 13.79 6.05 21.66
N LEU A 467 12.47 6.06 21.75
CA LEU A 467 11.67 7.17 22.26
C LEU A 467 10.86 6.80 23.50
N GLU A 468 10.68 7.80 24.35
CA GLU A 468 9.69 7.83 25.43
C GLU A 468 8.60 8.84 25.05
N ARG A 469 7.34 8.45 25.20
CA ARG A 469 6.22 9.37 24.95
C ARG A 469 6.04 10.26 26.17
N ILE A 470 6.18 11.58 26.01
CA ILE A 470 5.89 12.54 27.09
C ILE A 470 4.42 12.93 27.02
N THR A 471 3.92 13.28 25.83
CA THR A 471 2.53 13.64 25.59
C THR A 471 2.04 13.05 24.26
N ASN A 472 0.83 13.42 23.82
CA ASN A 472 0.31 12.95 22.54
C ASN A 472 1.14 13.42 21.33
N GLU A 473 1.84 14.55 21.44
CA GLU A 473 2.62 15.18 20.37
C GLU A 473 4.12 15.34 20.71
N GLU A 474 4.50 15.05 21.95
CA GLU A 474 5.87 15.26 22.43
C GLU A 474 6.53 13.95 22.81
N TRP A 475 7.77 13.78 22.35
CA TRP A 475 8.56 12.59 22.60
C TRP A 475 9.95 12.97 23.07
N LYS A 476 10.50 12.17 23.97
CA LYS A 476 11.88 12.28 24.40
C LYS A 476 12.70 11.23 23.67
N ILE A 477 13.83 11.63 23.12
CA ILE A 477 14.79 10.66 22.60
C ILE A 477 15.51 10.06 23.81
N ILE A 478 15.28 8.77 24.07
CA ILE A 478 16.02 8.01 25.09
C ILE A 478 17.38 7.63 24.54
N GLU A 479 17.41 7.16 23.30
CA GLU A 479 18.62 6.71 22.64
C GLU A 479 18.57 7.01 21.15
N ALA A 480 19.64 7.61 20.62
CA ALA A 480 19.78 7.89 19.20
C ALA A 480 19.90 6.60 18.38
N GLY A 481 19.23 6.54 17.24
CA GLY A 481 19.40 5.47 16.28
C GLY A 481 20.73 5.59 15.52
N LYS A 482 21.08 4.59 14.72
CA LYS A 482 22.23 4.58 13.83
C LYS A 482 21.78 4.20 12.43
N ILE A 483 22.14 5.01 11.44
CA ILE A 483 21.83 4.78 10.03
C ILE A 483 23.10 4.84 9.17
N ASP A 484 23.07 4.08 8.08
CA ASP A 484 24.12 4.03 7.08
C ASP A 484 23.49 4.17 5.68
N PHE A 485 24.26 4.75 4.76
CA PHE A 485 23.85 5.05 3.37
C PHE A 485 24.73 4.32 2.34
N SER A 486 25.57 3.38 2.80
CA SER A 486 26.54 2.65 1.97
C SER A 486 25.97 1.48 1.18
#